data_AF-A0A521XRR3-F1
#
_entry.id   AF-A0A521XRR3-F1
#
_cell.length_a   1.000
_cell.length_b   1.000
_cell.length_c   1.000
_cell.angle_alpha   90.00
_cell.angle_beta   90.00
_cell.angle_gamma   90.00
#
_symmetry.space_group_name_H-M   'P 1'
#
loop_
_entity.id
_entity.type
_entity.pdbx_description
1 polymer ?
#
loop_
_entity_poly.entity_id
_entity_poly.type
_entity_poly.pdbx_seq_one_letter_code
_entity_poly.pdbx_strand_id
1 'polypeptide(L)'
;MSDLTVALAKWSSLWSGLGAPSGDVLMRPGLSAEDIRAQLTDSGLVPCDDVVEWYCWADGSASPQWALPGSGLVGLSLADALRWRKDLWAVASDLAADGLFETVGGVESRYRREWLPLAQPLGSGGELVVELGRQVAHPSIKRLDWVDGLRPVHDIEGTLVDIVGHWTRVLQTGLIRFFPETSRWQGDIFALPPGLLDHDLVN
;
A
#
# COMPACT_ATOMS: atom_id res chain seq x y z
N MET A 1 19.53 -10.88 -4.69
CA MET A 1 18.84 -9.72 -4.10
C MET A 1 17.91 -9.22 -5.17
N SER A 2 16.61 -9.17 -4.89
CA SER A 2 15.60 -8.77 -5.88
C SER A 2 15.62 -7.27 -6.17
N ASP A 3 15.00 -6.86 -7.28
CA ASP A 3 14.89 -5.46 -7.66
C ASP A 3 14.07 -4.65 -6.63
N LEU A 4 13.02 -5.26 -6.05
CA LEU A 4 12.22 -4.61 -5.01
C LEU A 4 13.02 -4.39 -3.73
N THR A 5 13.80 -5.39 -3.29
CA THR A 5 14.69 -5.22 -2.13
C THR A 5 15.67 -4.07 -2.33
N VAL A 6 16.25 -3.95 -3.53
CA VAL A 6 17.17 -2.86 -3.87
C VAL A 6 16.44 -1.52 -3.88
N ALA A 7 15.22 -1.46 -4.45
CA ALA A 7 14.41 -0.25 -4.47
C ALA A 7 14.03 0.22 -3.05
N LEU A 8 13.59 -0.69 -2.18
CA LEU A 8 13.25 -0.41 -0.78
C LEU A 8 14.47 0.05 0.03
N ALA A 9 15.63 -0.58 -0.17
CA ALA A 9 16.88 -0.16 0.47
C ALA A 9 17.30 1.25 0.03
N LYS A 10 17.21 1.54 -1.28
CA LYS A 10 17.50 2.87 -1.82
C LYS A 10 16.55 3.92 -1.26
N TRP A 11 15.26 3.63 -1.29
CA TRP A 11 14.22 4.54 -0.77
C TRP A 11 14.42 4.85 0.71
N SER A 12 14.61 3.82 1.54
CA SER A 12 14.80 3.97 2.99
C SER A 12 16.10 4.69 3.37
N SER A 13 17.16 4.55 2.56
CA SER A 13 18.42 5.27 2.79
C SER A 13 18.29 6.80 2.71
N LEU A 14 17.25 7.32 2.04
CA LEU A 14 17.03 8.76 1.92
C LEU A 14 16.41 9.39 3.18
N TRP A 15 15.75 8.60 4.03
CA TRP A 15 14.88 9.13 5.07
C TRP A 15 15.62 9.97 6.12
N SER A 16 16.79 9.50 6.57
CA SER A 16 17.60 10.20 7.57
C SER A 16 18.11 11.55 7.06
N GLY A 17 18.46 11.64 5.77
CA GLY A 17 18.85 12.89 5.11
C GLY A 17 17.72 13.91 4.99
N LEU A 18 16.47 13.49 5.20
CA LEU A 18 15.26 14.32 5.13
C LEU A 18 14.68 14.63 6.51
N GLY A 19 15.45 14.44 7.58
CA GLY A 19 15.10 14.79 8.95
C GLY A 19 14.25 13.75 9.69
N ALA A 20 14.04 12.57 9.09
CA ALA A 20 13.27 11.52 9.70
C ALA A 20 14.09 10.77 10.77
N PRO A 21 13.44 10.19 11.80
CA PRO A 21 14.10 9.24 12.67
C PRO A 21 14.54 8.00 11.87
N SER A 22 15.33 7.14 12.51
CA SER A 22 15.80 5.91 11.87
C SER A 22 14.63 5.01 11.44
N GLY A 23 14.85 4.22 10.39
CA GLY A 23 13.77 3.43 9.78
C GLY A 23 13.14 2.41 10.73
N ASP A 24 13.91 1.89 11.70
CA ASP A 24 13.46 1.00 12.77
C ASP A 24 12.53 1.66 13.79
N VAL A 25 12.52 3.00 13.83
CA VAL A 25 11.50 3.75 14.57
C VAL A 25 10.24 3.89 13.73
N LEU A 26 10.36 4.25 12.45
CA LEU A 26 9.20 4.56 11.60
C LEU A 26 8.39 3.33 11.18
N MET A 27 9.05 2.19 11.05
CA MET A 27 8.50 0.96 10.50
C MET A 27 8.48 -0.16 11.54
N ARG A 28 7.48 -1.02 11.47
CA ARG A 28 7.49 -2.26 12.25
C ARG A 28 8.57 -3.20 11.69
N PRO A 29 9.24 -3.99 12.54
CA PRO A 29 10.16 -5.02 12.06
C PRO A 29 9.49 -5.94 11.04
N GLY A 30 10.24 -6.30 9.99
CA GLY A 30 9.76 -7.23 8.98
C GLY A 30 9.50 -8.64 9.54
N LEU A 31 8.65 -9.38 8.83
CA LEU A 31 8.29 -10.77 9.17
C LEU A 31 9.19 -11.76 8.44
N SER A 32 9.18 -13.02 8.87
CA SER A 32 9.84 -14.09 8.12
C SER A 32 9.07 -14.43 6.85
N ALA A 33 9.79 -14.78 5.77
CA ALA A 33 9.17 -15.17 4.52
C ALA A 33 8.24 -16.39 4.66
N GLU A 34 8.58 -17.31 5.57
CA GLU A 34 7.77 -18.49 5.89
C GLU A 34 6.44 -18.07 6.54
N ASP A 35 6.48 -17.22 7.56
CA ASP A 35 5.27 -16.74 8.26
C ASP A 35 4.35 -15.96 7.33
N ILE A 36 4.91 -15.13 6.44
CA ILE A 36 4.12 -14.37 5.46
C ILE A 36 3.41 -15.33 4.51
N ARG A 37 4.13 -16.30 3.94
CA ARG A 37 3.54 -17.26 3.00
C ARG A 37 2.48 -18.12 3.67
N ALA A 38 2.71 -18.56 4.90
CA ALA A 38 1.73 -19.31 5.68
C ALA A 38 0.45 -18.50 5.90
N GLN A 39 0.56 -17.27 6.41
CA GLN A 39 -0.60 -16.40 6.68
C GLN A 39 -1.40 -16.04 5.42
N LEU A 40 -0.72 -15.77 4.30
CA LEU A 40 -1.38 -15.52 3.01
C LEU A 40 -2.14 -16.77 2.53
N THR A 41 -1.51 -17.94 2.59
CA THR A 41 -2.12 -19.21 2.16
C THR A 41 -3.32 -19.58 3.04
N ASP A 42 -3.19 -19.46 4.36
CA ASP A 42 -4.27 -19.72 5.33
C ASP A 42 -5.47 -18.79 5.12
N SER A 43 -5.22 -17.61 4.57
CA SER A 43 -6.25 -16.62 4.23
C SER A 43 -6.86 -16.83 2.83
N GLY A 44 -6.44 -17.87 2.10
CA GLY A 44 -6.89 -18.19 0.75
C GLY A 44 -6.34 -17.25 -0.34
N LEU A 45 -5.19 -16.63 -0.09
CA LEU A 45 -4.45 -15.84 -1.08
C LEU A 45 -3.29 -16.64 -1.64
N VAL A 46 -2.88 -16.36 -2.88
CA VAL A 46 -1.70 -16.97 -3.49
C VAL A 46 -0.46 -16.12 -3.19
N PRO A 47 0.53 -16.62 -2.43
CA PRO A 47 1.71 -15.83 -2.09
C PRO A 47 2.51 -15.42 -3.33
N CYS A 48 2.92 -14.16 -3.39
CA CYS A 48 3.76 -13.59 -4.44
C CYS A 48 5.05 -13.03 -3.82
N ASP A 49 6.18 -13.18 -4.52
CA ASP A 49 7.50 -12.81 -4.01
C ASP A 49 7.61 -11.32 -3.70
N ASP A 50 7.06 -10.45 -4.56
CA ASP A 50 7.01 -9.00 -4.33
C ASP A 50 6.32 -8.64 -2.99
N VAL A 51 5.21 -9.32 -2.66
CA VAL A 51 4.48 -9.09 -1.41
C VAL A 51 5.22 -9.68 -0.21
N VAL A 52 5.84 -10.84 -0.38
CA VAL A 52 6.69 -11.43 0.66
C VAL A 52 7.86 -10.51 0.97
N GLU A 53 8.50 -9.96 -0.05
CA GLU A 53 9.63 -9.03 0.11
C GLU A 53 9.22 -7.71 0.76
N TRP A 54 8.04 -7.18 0.40
CA TRP A 54 7.45 -6.01 1.06
C TRP A 54 7.33 -6.21 2.58
N TYR A 55 6.72 -7.32 3.01
CA TYR A 55 6.52 -7.61 4.44
C TYR A 55 7.79 -8.12 5.15
N CYS A 56 8.74 -8.72 4.42
CA CYS A 56 10.08 -9.03 4.96
C CYS A 56 10.88 -7.76 5.25
N TRP A 57 10.69 -6.70 4.46
CA TRP A 57 11.33 -5.41 4.68
C TRP A 57 10.73 -4.69 5.90
N ALA A 58 9.40 -4.60 5.97
CA ALA A 58 8.71 -4.05 7.13
C ALA A 58 7.27 -4.55 7.23
N ASP A 59 6.80 -4.81 8.45
CA ASP A 59 5.39 -5.16 8.73
C ASP A 59 4.50 -3.90 8.84
N GLY A 60 4.61 -3.00 7.88
CA GLY A 60 3.88 -1.73 7.85
C GLY A 60 4.46 -0.65 8.79
N SER A 61 3.74 0.47 8.90
CA SER A 61 4.16 1.61 9.69
C SER A 61 4.04 1.32 11.19
N ALA A 62 5.01 1.80 11.99
CA ALA A 62 5.01 1.64 13.44
C ALA A 62 3.92 2.49 14.12
N SER A 63 3.42 3.54 13.45
CA SER A 63 2.32 4.38 13.93
C SER A 63 1.34 4.68 12.80
N PRO A 64 0.02 4.73 13.08
CA PRO A 64 -0.99 5.05 12.07
C PRO A 64 -0.90 6.48 11.51
N GLN A 65 -0.06 7.34 12.10
CA GLN A 65 0.17 8.70 11.60
C GLN A 65 1.47 8.82 10.78
N TRP A 66 2.25 7.75 10.68
CA TRP A 66 3.53 7.75 9.97
C TRP A 66 3.34 7.20 8.57
N ALA A 67 3.07 8.13 7.64
CA ALA A 67 3.04 7.81 6.23
C ALA A 67 4.40 7.29 5.74
N LEU A 68 4.32 6.35 4.80
CA LEU A 68 5.38 5.94 3.91
C LEU A 68 5.92 7.20 3.19
N PRO A 69 7.24 7.45 3.28
CA PRO A 69 7.82 8.69 2.78
C PRO A 69 7.61 8.89 1.27
N GLY A 70 6.93 9.97 0.90
CA GLY A 70 6.67 10.33 -0.50
C GLY A 70 5.38 9.78 -1.11
N SER A 71 4.52 9.12 -0.32
CA SER A 71 3.27 8.53 -0.84
C SER A 71 1.96 9.08 -0.26
N GLY A 72 1.98 9.71 0.91
CA GLY A 72 0.74 10.08 1.63
C GLY A 72 0.02 8.90 2.30
N LEU A 73 0.52 7.66 2.11
CA LEU A 73 -0.09 6.43 2.60
C LEU A 73 0.60 5.90 3.84
N VAL A 74 -0.11 5.21 4.72
CA VAL A 74 0.40 4.49 5.88
C VAL A 74 0.46 3.01 5.56
N GLY A 75 1.62 2.38 5.75
CA GLY A 75 1.77 0.95 5.53
C GLY A 75 0.95 0.16 6.55
N LEU A 76 0.18 -0.81 6.08
CA LEU A 76 -0.54 -1.75 6.93
C LEU A 76 0.39 -2.90 7.33
N SER A 77 0.21 -3.43 8.54
CA SER A 77 0.78 -4.74 8.85
C SER A 77 0.05 -5.83 8.10
N LEU A 78 0.69 -6.99 7.89
CA LEU A 78 0.06 -8.13 7.25
C LEU A 78 -1.21 -8.56 8.01
N ALA A 79 -1.15 -8.58 9.34
CA ALA A 79 -2.29 -8.90 10.17
C ALA A 79 -3.45 -7.90 10.01
N ASP A 80 -3.15 -6.60 9.97
CA ASP A 80 -4.17 -5.56 9.77
C ASP A 80 -4.76 -5.62 8.35
N ALA A 81 -3.93 -5.88 7.34
CA ALA A 81 -4.37 -6.06 5.95
C ALA A 81 -5.30 -7.27 5.77
N LEU A 82 -4.96 -8.42 6.38
CA LEU A 82 -5.77 -9.62 6.33
C LEU A 82 -7.09 -9.46 7.11
N ARG A 83 -7.05 -8.78 8.26
CA ARG A 83 -8.27 -8.43 9.03
C ARG A 83 -9.19 -7.54 8.21
N TRP A 84 -8.65 -6.46 7.64
CA TRP A 84 -9.40 -5.53 6.80
C TRP A 84 -10.10 -6.23 5.64
N ARG A 85 -9.37 -7.11 4.95
CA ARG A 85 -9.91 -7.96 3.90
C ARG A 85 -11.09 -8.81 4.36
N LYS A 86 -10.96 -9.47 5.52
CA LYS A 86 -12.02 -10.31 6.08
C LYS A 86 -13.27 -9.49 6.41
N ASP A 87 -13.08 -8.33 7.02
CA ASP A 87 -14.16 -7.44 7.44
C ASP A 87 -14.90 -6.87 6.21
N LEU A 88 -14.17 -6.39 5.20
CA LEU A 88 -14.77 -5.92 3.95
C LEU A 88 -15.51 -7.04 3.22
N TRP A 89 -14.95 -8.24 3.18
CA TRP A 89 -15.64 -9.36 2.55
C TRP A 89 -16.97 -9.71 3.24
N ALA A 90 -17.00 -9.65 4.59
CA ALA A 90 -18.21 -9.89 5.35
C ALA A 90 -19.29 -8.84 5.00
N VAL A 91 -18.94 -7.56 5.05
CA VAL A 91 -19.85 -6.47 4.67
C VAL A 91 -20.35 -6.61 3.23
N ALA A 92 -19.44 -6.90 2.30
CA ALA A 92 -19.79 -7.06 0.90
C ALA A 92 -20.75 -8.25 0.68
N SER A 93 -20.55 -9.35 1.42
CA SER A 93 -21.43 -10.54 1.38
C SER A 93 -22.81 -10.25 1.97
N ASP A 94 -22.89 -9.53 3.09
CA ASP A 94 -24.15 -9.17 3.73
C ASP A 94 -24.98 -8.26 2.81
N LEU A 95 -24.35 -7.23 2.23
CA LEU A 95 -24.99 -6.35 1.25
C LEU A 95 -25.48 -7.13 0.01
N ALA A 96 -24.74 -8.15 -0.43
CA ALA A 96 -25.17 -9.03 -1.51
C ALA A 96 -26.43 -9.82 -1.15
N ALA A 97 -26.47 -10.37 0.07
CA ALA A 97 -27.60 -11.14 0.57
C ALA A 97 -28.88 -10.30 0.70
N ASP A 98 -28.73 -9.02 1.03
CA ASP A 98 -29.83 -8.05 1.10
C ASP A 98 -30.35 -7.59 -0.29
N GLY A 99 -29.77 -8.10 -1.38
CA GLY A 99 -30.20 -7.79 -2.74
C GLY A 99 -29.83 -6.37 -3.19
N LEU A 100 -28.94 -5.68 -2.45
CA LEU A 100 -28.42 -4.36 -2.82
C LEU A 100 -27.59 -4.37 -4.10
N PHE A 101 -27.14 -5.55 -4.54
CA PHE A 101 -26.46 -5.73 -5.81
C PHE A 101 -27.29 -6.63 -6.73
N GLU A 102 -27.82 -6.06 -7.82
CA GLU A 102 -28.65 -6.78 -8.80
C GLU A 102 -27.87 -7.85 -9.59
N THR A 103 -26.54 -7.86 -9.50
CA THR A 103 -25.67 -8.84 -10.17
C THR A 103 -24.56 -9.30 -9.23
N VAL A 104 -24.10 -10.55 -9.39
CA VAL A 104 -22.93 -11.12 -8.71
C VAL A 104 -21.69 -10.22 -8.86
N GLY A 105 -21.58 -9.50 -9.98
CA GLY A 105 -20.52 -8.52 -10.23
C GLY A 105 -20.60 -7.23 -9.41
N GLY A 106 -21.73 -6.90 -8.76
CA GLY A 106 -21.86 -5.68 -7.95
C GLY A 106 -21.00 -5.71 -6.68
N VAL A 107 -20.97 -6.86 -6.01
CA VAL A 107 -20.09 -7.12 -4.86
C VAL A 107 -18.63 -7.09 -5.29
N GLU A 108 -18.30 -7.82 -6.35
CA GLU A 108 -16.95 -7.95 -6.91
C GLU A 108 -16.41 -6.66 -7.53
N SER A 109 -17.28 -5.69 -7.82
CA SER A 109 -16.93 -4.35 -8.32
C SER A 109 -16.49 -3.39 -7.21
N ARG A 110 -16.87 -3.68 -5.95
CA ARG A 110 -16.48 -2.89 -4.77
C ARG A 110 -15.34 -3.54 -3.97
N TYR A 111 -15.31 -4.87 -3.92
CA TYR A 111 -14.27 -5.61 -3.20
C TYR A 111 -14.08 -7.02 -3.76
N ARG A 112 -12.84 -7.49 -3.86
CA ARG A 112 -12.51 -8.85 -4.30
C ARG A 112 -11.77 -9.63 -3.21
N ARG A 113 -12.06 -10.92 -3.07
CA ARG A 113 -11.36 -11.79 -2.12
C ARG A 113 -9.87 -11.88 -2.39
N GLU A 114 -9.44 -11.60 -3.60
CA GLU A 114 -8.05 -11.71 -4.01
C GLU A 114 -7.26 -10.44 -3.66
N TRP A 115 -7.93 -9.38 -3.18
CA TRP A 115 -7.31 -8.08 -2.91
C TRP A 115 -6.77 -7.99 -1.49
N LEU A 116 -5.47 -7.72 -1.40
CA LEU A 116 -4.76 -7.46 -0.16
C LEU A 116 -4.33 -5.99 -0.11
N PRO A 117 -4.83 -5.18 0.86
CA PRO A 117 -4.36 -3.81 1.01
C PRO A 117 -2.95 -3.80 1.59
N LEU A 118 -2.05 -3.00 1.01
CA LEU A 118 -0.68 -2.81 1.49
C LEU A 118 -0.55 -1.51 2.30
N ALA A 119 -1.31 -0.49 1.92
CA ALA A 119 -1.27 0.81 2.57
C ALA A 119 -2.63 1.52 2.47
N GLN A 120 -2.92 2.38 3.45
CA GLN A 120 -4.15 3.17 3.53
C GLN A 120 -3.83 4.67 3.56
N PRO A 121 -4.72 5.56 3.11
CA PRO A 121 -4.46 7.00 3.09
C PRO A 121 -4.52 7.57 4.51
N LEU A 122 -3.75 8.64 4.78
CA LEU A 122 -3.90 9.43 6.01
C LEU A 122 -5.16 10.31 6.02
N GLY A 123 -5.73 10.57 4.84
CA GLY A 123 -6.90 11.44 4.66
C GLY A 123 -7.91 10.84 3.69
N SER A 124 -8.38 11.65 2.75
CA SER A 124 -9.24 11.21 1.65
C SER A 124 -8.45 10.43 0.60
N GLY A 125 -9.10 9.46 -0.04
CA GLY A 125 -8.51 8.50 -0.97
C GLY A 125 -8.92 7.09 -0.54
N GLY A 126 -8.62 6.07 -1.34
CA GLY A 126 -8.74 4.69 -0.87
C GLY A 126 -7.38 4.02 -0.71
N GLU A 127 -7.37 2.70 -0.65
CA GLU A 127 -6.21 1.91 -0.28
C GLU A 127 -5.32 1.60 -1.49
N LEU A 128 -4.03 1.41 -1.26
CA LEU A 128 -3.13 0.76 -2.21
C LEU A 128 -3.26 -0.75 -2.02
N VAL A 129 -3.65 -1.47 -3.07
CA VAL A 129 -4.06 -2.87 -3.02
C VAL A 129 -3.31 -3.69 -4.05
N VAL A 130 -2.96 -4.93 -3.71
CA VAL A 130 -2.43 -5.93 -4.65
C VAL A 130 -3.41 -7.07 -4.87
N GLU A 131 -3.46 -7.59 -6.09
CA GLU A 131 -4.27 -8.75 -6.45
C GLU A 131 -3.48 -10.05 -6.38
N LEU A 132 -3.89 -10.96 -5.50
CA LEU A 132 -3.22 -12.23 -5.18
C LEU A 132 -4.11 -13.45 -5.43
N GLY A 133 -4.82 -13.44 -6.56
CA GLY A 133 -5.74 -14.52 -6.96
C GLY A 133 -5.09 -15.69 -7.70
N ARG A 134 -3.84 -15.52 -8.16
CA ARG A 134 -3.12 -16.51 -8.95
C ARG A 134 -1.61 -16.29 -8.83
N GLN A 135 -0.83 -17.34 -9.14
CA GLN A 135 0.61 -17.23 -9.15
C GLN A 135 1.05 -16.31 -10.30
N VAL A 136 1.74 -15.22 -9.95
CA VAL A 136 2.34 -14.27 -10.88
C VAL A 136 3.68 -13.81 -10.34
N ALA A 137 4.57 -13.37 -11.23
CA ALA A 137 5.84 -12.76 -10.83
C ALA A 137 5.60 -11.39 -10.18
N HIS A 138 4.75 -10.57 -10.80
CA HIS A 138 4.38 -9.25 -10.32
C HIS A 138 2.84 -9.16 -10.24
N PRO A 139 2.25 -8.91 -9.06
CA PRO A 139 0.81 -8.78 -8.91
C PRO A 139 0.34 -7.45 -9.50
N SER A 140 -0.91 -7.40 -9.96
CA SER A 140 -1.52 -6.13 -10.34
C SER A 140 -1.67 -5.26 -9.09
N ILE A 141 -1.41 -3.97 -9.24
CA ILE A 141 -1.52 -2.99 -8.16
C ILE A 141 -2.65 -2.03 -8.49
N LYS A 142 -3.43 -1.69 -7.48
CA LYS A 142 -4.67 -0.94 -7.61
C LYS A 142 -4.73 0.15 -6.57
N ARG A 143 -5.30 1.29 -6.95
CA ARG A 143 -5.76 2.32 -6.03
C ARG A 143 -7.26 2.17 -5.87
N LEU A 144 -7.73 1.94 -4.66
CA LEU A 144 -9.15 2.11 -4.37
C LEU A 144 -9.41 3.62 -4.26
N ASP A 145 -10.51 4.11 -4.80
CA ASP A 145 -10.95 5.51 -4.71
C ASP A 145 -12.44 5.57 -4.46
N TRP A 146 -12.87 5.70 -3.21
CA TRP A 146 -14.26 5.64 -2.80
C TRP A 146 -15.05 6.92 -3.16
N VAL A 147 -15.04 7.33 -4.44
CA VAL A 147 -15.87 8.42 -4.97
C VAL A 147 -17.21 7.85 -5.46
N ASP A 148 -18.30 8.33 -4.86
CA ASP A 148 -19.70 8.15 -5.28
C ASP A 148 -20.21 6.70 -5.41
N GLY A 149 -19.53 5.73 -4.80
CA GLY A 149 -20.04 4.38 -4.58
C GLY A 149 -20.26 3.53 -5.83
N LEU A 150 -19.84 3.96 -7.02
CA LEU A 150 -20.15 3.26 -8.27
C LEU A 150 -18.96 2.83 -9.14
N ARG A 151 -17.73 3.37 -8.98
CA ARG A 151 -16.51 2.81 -9.61
C ARG A 151 -15.22 3.29 -8.92
N PRO A 152 -14.64 2.55 -7.97
CA PRO A 152 -13.56 3.10 -7.17
C PRO A 152 -12.22 2.36 -7.35
N VAL A 153 -11.86 1.82 -8.52
CA VAL A 153 -10.59 1.07 -8.64
C VAL A 153 -9.82 1.53 -9.87
N HIS A 154 -8.67 2.16 -9.64
CA HIS A 154 -7.71 2.51 -10.68
C HIS A 154 -6.63 1.44 -10.72
N ASP A 155 -6.39 0.85 -11.88
CA ASP A 155 -5.19 0.06 -12.09
C ASP A 155 -4.00 1.03 -12.13
N ILE A 156 -3.03 0.79 -11.25
CA ILE A 156 -1.77 1.52 -11.27
C ILE A 156 -0.86 0.83 -12.28
N GLU A 157 -0.36 1.59 -13.25
CA GLU A 157 0.60 1.07 -14.22
C GLU A 157 1.95 0.80 -13.52
N GLY A 158 2.43 -0.43 -13.63
CA GLY A 158 3.74 -0.85 -13.13
C GLY A 158 3.69 -1.87 -11.99
N THR A 159 4.84 -2.09 -11.40
CA THR A 159 5.11 -3.05 -10.32
C THR A 159 5.37 -2.33 -8.99
N LEU A 160 5.53 -3.06 -7.88
CA LEU A 160 5.92 -2.45 -6.60
C LEU A 160 7.29 -1.76 -6.70
N VAL A 161 8.17 -2.28 -7.56
CA VAL A 161 9.47 -1.65 -7.87
C VAL A 161 9.27 -0.26 -8.46
N ASP A 162 8.33 -0.12 -9.41
CA ASP A 162 8.04 1.14 -10.08
C ASP A 162 7.43 2.16 -9.12
N ILE A 163 6.53 1.72 -8.23
CA ILE A 163 5.91 2.55 -7.20
C ILE A 163 6.96 3.05 -6.19
N VAL A 164 7.78 2.16 -5.63
CA VAL A 164 8.86 2.55 -4.71
C VAL A 164 9.88 3.44 -5.44
N GLY A 165 10.13 3.19 -6.72
CA GLY A 165 10.95 4.02 -7.59
C GLY A 165 10.35 5.41 -7.82
N HIS A 166 9.03 5.53 -7.94
CA HIS A 166 8.32 6.81 -7.96
C HIS A 166 8.51 7.57 -6.65
N TRP A 167 8.20 6.96 -5.51
CA TRP A 167 8.38 7.60 -4.19
C TRP A 167 9.83 8.02 -3.93
N THR A 168 10.80 7.21 -4.37
CA THR A 168 12.22 7.57 -4.32
C THR A 168 12.50 8.87 -5.09
N ARG A 169 11.99 8.99 -6.32
CA ARG A 169 12.16 10.21 -7.14
C ARG A 169 11.48 11.42 -6.51
N VAL A 170 10.30 11.24 -5.92
CA VAL A 170 9.60 12.28 -5.15
C VAL A 170 10.47 12.79 -4.01
N LEU A 171 11.03 11.90 -3.18
CA LEU A 171 11.91 12.29 -2.07
C LEU A 171 13.20 12.98 -2.54
N GLN A 172 13.76 12.58 -3.67
CA GLN A 172 14.97 13.18 -4.25
C GLN A 172 14.78 14.65 -4.66
N THR A 173 13.55 15.11 -4.84
CA THR A 173 13.29 16.55 -5.06
C THR A 173 13.62 17.41 -3.83
N GLY A 174 13.63 16.81 -2.63
CA GLY A 174 13.80 17.51 -1.36
C GLY A 174 12.59 18.38 -0.95
N LEU A 175 11.50 18.36 -1.72
CA LEU A 175 10.27 19.11 -1.45
C LEU A 175 9.42 18.49 -0.34
N ILE A 176 9.60 17.19 -0.07
CA ILE A 176 8.96 16.47 1.02
C ILE A 176 10.01 16.14 2.08
N ARG A 177 9.73 16.51 3.33
CA ARG A 177 10.64 16.34 4.48
C ARG A 177 9.88 15.89 5.72
N PHE A 178 10.59 15.29 6.65
CA PHE A 178 10.01 14.95 7.94
C PHE A 178 10.12 16.15 8.90
N PHE A 179 9.04 16.47 9.59
CA PHE A 179 8.94 17.55 10.56
C PHE A 179 8.79 16.97 11.97
N PRO A 180 9.87 16.93 12.79
CA PRO A 180 9.85 16.32 14.11
C PRO A 180 8.77 16.87 15.05
N GLU A 181 8.48 18.18 14.95
CA GLU A 181 7.51 18.89 15.80
C GLU A 181 6.10 18.35 15.64
N THR A 182 5.78 17.87 14.43
CA THR A 182 4.48 17.28 14.11
C THR A 182 4.54 15.76 13.93
N SER A 183 5.76 15.20 13.93
CA SER A 183 6.04 13.79 13.64
C SER A 183 5.41 13.31 12.33
N ARG A 184 5.49 14.13 11.26
CA ARG A 184 4.87 13.87 9.96
C ARG A 184 5.80 14.25 8.81
N TRP A 185 5.59 13.57 7.67
CA TRP A 185 6.09 14.04 6.39
C TRP A 185 5.24 15.20 5.90
N GLN A 186 5.86 16.31 5.51
CA GLN A 186 5.20 17.47 4.95
C GLN A 186 6.01 18.02 3.77
N GLY A 187 5.33 18.66 2.84
CA GLY A 187 5.95 19.24 1.66
C GLY A 187 4.92 19.88 0.75
N ASP A 188 5.41 20.62 -0.25
CA ASP A 188 4.56 21.15 -1.31
C ASP A 188 4.47 20.12 -2.45
N ILE A 189 3.45 19.26 -2.38
CA ILE A 189 3.19 18.26 -3.43
C ILE A 189 2.84 18.91 -4.76
N PHE A 190 2.26 20.12 -4.76
CA PHE A 190 1.89 20.83 -5.98
C PHE A 190 3.09 21.47 -6.68
N ALA A 191 4.22 21.59 -5.99
CA ALA A 191 5.50 21.98 -6.56
C ALA A 191 6.26 20.82 -7.22
N LEU A 192 5.74 19.58 -7.17
CA LEU A 192 6.39 18.43 -7.81
C LEU A 192 6.43 18.62 -9.34
N PRO A 193 7.52 18.18 -10.01
CA PRO A 193 7.58 18.14 -11.46
C PRO A 193 6.38 17.36 -12.04
N PRO A 194 5.84 17.75 -13.23
CA PRO A 194 4.63 17.13 -13.79
C PRO A 194 4.68 15.59 -13.90
N GLY A 195 5.86 15.01 -14.16
CA GLY A 195 6.04 13.55 -14.23
C GLY A 195 6.11 12.82 -12.89
N LEU A 196 6.02 13.55 -11.77
CA LEU A 196 5.97 13.03 -10.40
C LEU A 196 4.67 13.40 -9.68
N LEU A 197 3.79 14.19 -10.32
CA LEU A 197 2.47 14.51 -9.78
C LEU A 197 1.49 13.40 -10.20
N ASP A 198 1.63 12.24 -9.57
CA ASP A 198 0.72 11.10 -9.74
C ASP A 198 -0.14 10.96 -8.49
N HIS A 199 -1.40 11.38 -8.59
CA HIS A 199 -2.33 11.40 -7.46
C HIS A 199 -2.62 10.01 -6.88
N ASP A 200 -2.47 8.94 -7.65
CA ASP A 200 -2.68 7.58 -7.14
C ASP A 200 -1.50 7.11 -6.28
N LEU A 201 -0.34 7.77 -6.40
CA LEU A 201 0.90 7.39 -5.74
C LEU A 201 1.36 8.36 -4.65
N VAL A 202 0.91 9.63 -4.65
CA VAL A 202 1.39 10.65 -3.70
C VAL A 202 0.33 11.19 -2.72
N ASN A 203 -0.95 10.83 -2.88
CA ASN A 203 -2.07 11.26 -2.03
C ASN A 203 -2.71 10.11 -1.25
#